data_AF-D9SS55-F1
#
_entry.id   AF-D9SS55-F1
#
_cell.length_a   1.000
_cell.length_b   1.000
_cell.length_c   1.000
_cell.angle_alpha   90.00
_cell.angle_beta   90.00
_cell.angle_gamma   90.00
#
_symmetry.space_group_name_H-M   'P 1'
#
loop_
_entity.id
_entity.type
_entity.pdbx_description
1 polymer ?
#
loop_
_entity_poly.entity_id
_entity_poly.type
_entity_poly.pdbx_seq_one_letter_code
_entity_poly.pdbx_strand_id
1 'polypeptide(L)'
;MIFRKVYYKFLILFISSILLFIFLTGCIKANPDKNIVIFSFIDVDQGDSILINYNGTSTLIDSGSEEYSSNVINYLKKEKIKSIDNLILTHPHEDHYGGMVPILMNFKAKNFYCPRMASNTEGFSDILYQLKKDHSSLKFLKAGDTFVINPDLKFFIVSPNRTCYDDGNNYSLVIKVVYKDTSFLLTGDATKTSEEEILAKGFNINSDVLKVGHHGSSTSTSEEFLSKVSPSLAIISVGKRNSYGHPSVSTINRLGKFKIPYLSTSKEGNIILISNGNTIYRKT
;
A
#
# COMPACT_ATOMS: atom_id res chain seq x y z
N MET A 1 -0.97 -0.54 75.62
CA MET A 1 0.00 -0.98 74.57
C MET A 1 -0.60 -1.95 73.54
N ILE A 2 -1.60 -2.77 73.90
CA ILE A 2 -2.22 -3.78 73.02
C ILE A 2 -3.09 -3.16 71.91
N PHE A 3 -3.93 -2.16 72.23
CA PHE A 3 -4.82 -1.50 71.26
C PHE A 3 -4.09 -0.86 70.07
N ARG A 4 -2.90 -0.31 70.30
CA ARG A 4 -2.08 0.32 69.26
C ARG A 4 -1.57 -0.70 68.24
N LYS A 5 -1.21 -1.92 68.67
CA LYS A 5 -0.79 -3.01 67.79
C LYS A 5 -1.94 -3.57 66.93
N VAL A 6 -3.15 -3.62 67.48
CA VAL A 6 -4.35 -4.06 66.74
C VAL A 6 -4.68 -3.05 65.63
N TYR A 7 -4.62 -1.75 65.93
CA TYR A 7 -4.86 -0.69 64.95
C TYR A 7 -3.91 -0.74 63.75
N TYR A 8 -2.60 -0.93 63.98
CA TYR A 8 -1.62 -1.03 62.87
C TYR A 8 -1.84 -2.27 62.00
N LYS A 9 -2.31 -3.40 62.56
CA LYS A 9 -2.65 -4.59 61.76
C LYS A 9 -3.83 -4.32 60.83
N PHE A 10 -4.89 -3.66 61.31
CA PHE A 10 -6.03 -3.29 60.46
C PHE A 10 -5.65 -2.26 59.39
N LEU A 11 -4.79 -1.29 59.72
CA LEU A 11 -4.31 -0.30 58.77
C LEU A 11 -3.46 -0.95 57.65
N ILE A 12 -2.58 -1.89 57.99
CA ILE A 12 -1.78 -2.62 57.00
C ILE A 12 -2.67 -3.46 56.09
N LEU A 13 -3.66 -4.16 56.65
CA LEU A 13 -4.61 -4.96 55.87
C LEU A 13 -5.43 -4.08 54.92
N PHE A 14 -5.88 -2.91 55.38
CA PHE A 14 -6.62 -1.94 54.56
C PHE A 14 -5.77 -1.33 53.44
N ILE A 15 -4.52 -0.97 53.71
CA ILE A 15 -3.61 -0.46 52.68
C ILE A 15 -3.28 -1.57 51.67
N SER A 16 -3.08 -2.81 52.14
CA SER A 16 -2.81 -3.95 51.25
C SER A 16 -3.99 -4.31 50.36
N SER A 17 -5.23 -4.17 50.84
CA SER A 17 -6.43 -4.39 50.03
C SER A 17 -6.65 -3.28 49.00
N ILE A 18 -6.34 -2.03 49.34
CA ILE A 18 -6.37 -0.90 48.39
C ILE A 18 -5.32 -1.10 47.29
N LEU A 19 -4.09 -1.48 47.65
CA LEU A 19 -3.02 -1.74 46.67
C LEU A 19 -3.38 -2.91 45.75
N LEU A 20 -3.99 -3.98 46.29
CA LEU A 20 -4.49 -5.10 45.51
C LEU A 20 -5.65 -4.68 44.57
N PHE A 21 -6.54 -3.79 45.03
CA PHE A 21 -7.63 -3.25 44.22
C PHE A 21 -7.13 -2.33 43.09
N ILE A 22 -6.09 -1.53 43.35
CA ILE A 22 -5.42 -0.72 42.31
C ILE A 22 -4.71 -1.63 41.31
N PHE A 23 -4.09 -2.73 41.74
CA PHE A 23 -3.49 -3.72 40.84
C PHE A 23 -4.53 -4.45 39.98
N LEU A 24 -5.70 -4.77 40.55
CA LEU A 24 -6.79 -5.45 39.84
C LEU A 24 -7.57 -4.52 38.90
N THR A 25 -7.61 -3.21 39.17
CA THR A 25 -8.26 -2.20 38.32
C THR A 25 -7.30 -1.52 37.35
N GLY A 26 -5.99 -1.67 37.54
CA GLY A 26 -4.90 -1.24 36.68
C GLY A 26 -4.74 -2.02 35.38
N CYS A 27 -5.83 -2.59 34.84
CA CYS A 27 -5.92 -2.92 33.43
C CYS A 27 -5.93 -1.60 32.64
N ILE A 28 -4.74 -1.04 32.43
CA ILE A 28 -4.49 -0.14 31.32
C ILE A 28 -4.94 -0.93 30.09
N LYS A 29 -6.12 -0.63 29.56
CA LYS A 29 -6.47 -1.03 28.20
C LYS A 29 -5.38 -0.43 27.32
N ALA A 30 -4.36 -1.22 27.01
CA ALA A 30 -3.44 -0.91 25.93
C ALA A 30 -4.32 -0.61 24.73
N ASN A 31 -4.30 0.65 24.30
CA ASN A 31 -5.07 1.10 23.17
C ASN A 31 -4.55 0.28 21.98
N PRO A 32 -5.38 -0.54 21.31
CA PRO A 32 -4.89 -1.33 20.18
C PRO A 32 -4.29 -0.36 19.15
N ASP A 33 -3.01 -0.58 18.87
CA ASP A 33 -2.11 0.15 17.97
C ASP A 33 -2.75 1.28 17.13
N LYS A 34 -2.84 2.48 17.68
CA LYS A 34 -3.29 3.69 16.95
C LYS A 34 -2.23 4.29 16.01
N ASN A 35 -1.16 3.56 15.70
CA ASN A 35 0.01 4.07 14.97
C ASN A 35 0.65 2.98 14.09
N ILE A 36 -0.17 2.19 13.39
CA ILE A 36 0.31 1.24 12.40
C ILE A 36 -0.28 1.55 11.03
N VAL A 37 0.52 1.34 9.99
CA VAL A 37 0.05 1.34 8.60
C VAL A 37 0.08 -0.09 8.11
N ILE A 38 -1.04 -0.55 7.56
CA ILE A 38 -1.17 -1.88 6.98
C ILE A 38 -1.16 -1.73 5.45
N PHE A 39 -0.23 -2.42 4.80
CA PHE A 39 -0.14 -2.56 3.35
C PHE A 39 -0.55 -3.97 2.97
N SER A 40 -1.65 -4.10 2.24
CA SER A 40 -2.18 -5.36 1.76
C SER A 40 -2.08 -5.42 0.24
N PHE A 41 -1.17 -6.24 -0.27
CA PHE A 41 -1.05 -6.58 -1.68
C PHE A 41 -2.03 -7.73 -1.95
N ILE A 42 -3.16 -7.39 -2.58
CA ILE A 42 -4.29 -8.30 -2.77
C ILE A 42 -4.00 -9.17 -3.99
N ASP A 43 -4.20 -10.48 -3.84
CA ASP A 43 -4.09 -11.44 -4.93
C ASP A 43 -5.29 -11.31 -5.88
N VAL A 44 -5.04 -10.62 -6.98
CA VAL A 44 -5.94 -10.42 -8.12
C VAL A 44 -5.43 -11.19 -9.35
N ASP A 45 -4.70 -12.28 -9.12
CA ASP A 45 -3.93 -13.00 -10.15
C ASP A 45 -2.97 -12.05 -10.88
N GLN A 46 -3.14 -11.83 -12.18
CA GLN A 46 -2.35 -10.84 -12.91
C GLN A 46 -2.91 -9.43 -12.67
N GLY A 47 -2.05 -8.53 -12.22
CA GLY A 47 -2.39 -7.13 -11.97
C GLY A 47 -1.94 -6.64 -10.59
N ASP A 48 -2.33 -5.41 -10.26
CA ASP A 48 -2.12 -4.82 -8.95
C ASP A 48 -3.43 -4.44 -8.27
N SER A 49 -3.52 -4.71 -6.97
CA SER A 49 -4.42 -4.02 -6.07
C SER A 49 -3.82 -3.97 -4.68
N ILE A 50 -3.59 -2.76 -4.17
CA ILE A 50 -2.86 -2.52 -2.91
C ILE A 50 -3.72 -1.66 -2.00
N LEU A 51 -4.18 -2.24 -0.90
CA LEU A 51 -4.88 -1.49 0.16
C LEU A 51 -3.89 -1.02 1.20
N ILE A 52 -3.87 0.29 1.45
CA ILE A 52 -3.13 0.92 2.54
C ILE A 52 -4.16 1.45 3.54
N ASN A 53 -4.13 0.94 4.77
CA ASN A 53 -5.01 1.36 5.85
C ASN A 53 -4.20 1.97 6.99
N TYR A 54 -4.56 3.19 7.38
CA TYR A 54 -4.01 3.87 8.54
C TYR A 54 -5.14 4.51 9.35
N ASN A 55 -5.33 4.05 10.59
CA ASN A 55 -6.33 4.60 11.51
C ASN A 55 -7.74 4.75 10.90
N GLY A 56 -8.12 3.80 10.03
CA GLY A 56 -9.42 3.80 9.35
C GLY A 56 -9.47 4.63 8.07
N THR A 57 -8.43 5.39 7.74
CA THR A 57 -8.27 6.01 6.43
C THR A 57 -7.76 4.99 5.42
N SER A 58 -8.54 4.77 4.35
CA SER A 58 -8.26 3.74 3.35
C SER A 58 -7.77 4.36 2.03
N THR A 59 -6.63 3.87 1.55
CA THR A 59 -6.11 4.19 0.22
C THR A 59 -6.00 2.92 -0.59
N LEU A 60 -6.77 2.81 -1.66
CA LEU A 60 -6.68 1.69 -2.59
C LEU A 60 -5.93 2.14 -3.84
N ILE A 61 -4.87 1.43 -4.20
CA ILE A 61 -4.07 1.67 -5.39
C ILE A 61 -4.31 0.49 -6.33
N ASP A 62 -4.86 0.79 -7.51
CA ASP A 62 -5.29 -0.17 -8.52
C ASP A 62 -6.33 -1.19 -8.02
N SER A 63 -6.94 -1.90 -8.96
CA SER A 63 -8.10 -2.76 -8.70
C SER A 63 -8.01 -4.18 -9.26
N GLY A 64 -6.91 -4.54 -9.90
CA GLY A 64 -6.85 -5.73 -10.74
C GLY A 64 -7.74 -5.60 -11.98
N SER A 65 -7.84 -6.70 -12.73
CA SER A 65 -8.80 -6.85 -13.82
C SER A 65 -10.23 -6.94 -13.32
N GLU A 66 -11.20 -6.77 -14.23
CA GLU A 66 -12.63 -6.89 -13.88
C GLU A 66 -12.98 -8.29 -13.34
N GLU A 67 -12.38 -9.35 -13.90
CA GLU A 67 -12.56 -10.75 -13.48
C GLU A 67 -12.28 -10.95 -11.98
N TYR A 68 -11.26 -10.28 -11.45
CA TYR A 68 -10.82 -10.42 -10.07
C TYR A 68 -11.34 -9.32 -9.14
N SER A 69 -12.23 -8.44 -9.62
CA SER A 69 -12.85 -7.38 -8.81
C SER A 69 -13.54 -7.90 -7.55
N SER A 70 -14.14 -9.10 -7.62
CA SER A 70 -14.78 -9.75 -6.46
C SER A 70 -13.79 -10.07 -5.34
N ASN A 71 -12.53 -10.39 -5.65
CA ASN A 71 -11.48 -10.63 -4.65
C ASN A 71 -11.22 -9.35 -3.85
N VAL A 72 -11.06 -8.22 -4.55
CA VAL A 72 -10.84 -6.91 -3.92
C VAL A 72 -12.06 -6.51 -3.08
N ILE A 73 -13.26 -6.62 -3.63
CA ILE A 73 -14.50 -6.27 -2.92
C ILE A 73 -14.66 -7.11 -1.63
N ASN A 74 -14.43 -8.41 -1.72
CA ASN A 74 -14.52 -9.32 -0.58
C ASN A 74 -13.44 -9.01 0.47
N TYR A 75 -12.22 -8.67 0.03
CA TYR A 75 -11.14 -8.26 0.92
C TYR A 75 -11.48 -6.95 1.66
N LEU A 76 -11.95 -5.93 0.94
CA LEU A 76 -12.39 -4.66 1.54
C LEU A 76 -13.53 -4.86 2.56
N LYS A 77 -14.53 -5.71 2.24
CA LYS A 77 -15.61 -6.08 3.18
C LYS A 77 -15.06 -6.78 4.43
N LYS A 78 -14.12 -7.72 4.26
CA LYS A 78 -13.45 -8.45 5.36
C LYS A 78 -12.70 -7.49 6.28
N GLU A 79 -11.98 -6.53 5.71
CA GLU A 79 -11.27 -5.47 6.45
C GLU A 79 -12.20 -4.34 6.96
N LYS A 80 -13.53 -4.53 6.82
CA LYS A 80 -14.58 -3.60 7.29
C LYS A 80 -14.44 -2.19 6.73
N ILE A 81 -13.90 -2.07 5.51
CA ILE A 81 -13.85 -0.82 4.78
C ILE A 81 -15.28 -0.46 4.37
N LYS A 82 -15.73 0.74 4.75
CA LYS A 82 -17.09 1.24 4.41
C LYS A 82 -17.07 2.19 3.21
N SER A 83 -15.97 2.90 3.05
CA SER A 83 -15.69 3.84 1.97
C SER A 83 -14.19 3.87 1.71
N ILE A 84 -13.81 4.27 0.50
CA ILE A 84 -12.42 4.46 0.09
C ILE A 84 -12.09 5.95 0.19
N ASP A 85 -11.16 6.35 1.04
CA ASP A 85 -10.79 7.77 1.14
C ASP A 85 -10.00 8.23 -0.08
N ASN A 86 -9.09 7.40 -0.57
CA ASN A 86 -8.28 7.67 -1.75
C ASN A 86 -8.28 6.43 -2.66
N LEU A 87 -8.85 6.54 -3.86
CA LEU A 87 -8.71 5.54 -4.92
C LEU A 87 -7.67 6.07 -5.92
N ILE A 88 -6.65 5.29 -6.23
CA ILE A 88 -5.55 5.68 -7.11
C ILE A 88 -5.48 4.70 -8.27
N LEU A 89 -5.51 5.20 -9.50
CA LEU A 89 -5.19 4.44 -10.71
C LEU A 89 -3.78 4.79 -11.16
N THR A 90 -2.88 3.81 -11.22
CA THR A 90 -1.49 4.05 -11.61
C THR A 90 -1.37 4.36 -13.10
N HIS A 91 -2.03 3.59 -13.97
CA HIS A 91 -1.93 3.71 -15.43
C HIS A 91 -3.10 2.98 -16.13
N PRO A 92 -3.25 3.09 -17.46
CA PRO A 92 -4.48 2.72 -18.17
C PRO A 92 -4.69 1.23 -18.50
N HIS A 93 -3.87 0.29 -18.01
CA HIS A 93 -4.02 -1.12 -18.38
C HIS A 93 -5.10 -1.85 -17.58
N GLU A 94 -5.75 -2.82 -18.22
CA GLU A 94 -6.96 -3.47 -17.71
C GLU A 94 -6.71 -4.21 -16.40
N ASP A 95 -5.54 -4.82 -16.22
CA ASP A 95 -5.13 -5.47 -14.98
C ASP A 95 -4.84 -4.50 -13.82
N HIS A 96 -5.08 -3.20 -14.03
CA HIS A 96 -5.01 -2.15 -13.02
C HIS A 96 -6.34 -1.41 -12.85
N TYR A 97 -7.01 -1.01 -13.94
CA TYR A 97 -8.28 -0.26 -13.85
C TYR A 97 -9.55 -1.13 -13.91
N GLY A 98 -9.46 -2.37 -14.39
CA GLY A 98 -10.63 -3.17 -14.79
C GLY A 98 -11.63 -3.37 -13.64
N GLY A 99 -11.14 -3.60 -12.43
CA GLY A 99 -11.98 -3.76 -11.24
C GLY A 99 -12.58 -2.45 -10.67
N MET A 100 -12.25 -1.27 -11.20
CA MET A 100 -12.63 0.00 -10.57
C MET A 100 -14.13 0.27 -10.60
N VAL A 101 -14.82 -0.04 -11.71
CA VAL A 101 -16.27 0.18 -11.81
C VAL A 101 -17.04 -0.70 -10.82
N PRO A 102 -16.82 -2.04 -10.76
CA PRO A 102 -17.43 -2.89 -9.74
C PRO A 102 -17.14 -2.43 -8.29
N ILE A 103 -15.91 -1.98 -8.03
CA ILE A 103 -15.52 -1.46 -6.70
C ILE A 103 -16.30 -0.19 -6.36
N LEU A 104 -16.38 0.78 -7.28
CA LEU A 104 -17.11 2.04 -7.07
C LEU A 104 -18.62 1.84 -6.92
N MET A 105 -19.18 0.77 -7.50
CA MET A 105 -20.58 0.38 -7.25
C MET A 105 -20.82 -0.16 -5.83
N ASN A 106 -19.77 -0.65 -5.14
CA ASN A 106 -19.84 -1.21 -3.79
C ASN A 106 -19.34 -0.26 -2.70
N PHE A 107 -18.39 0.62 -3.03
CA PHE A 107 -17.73 1.52 -2.08
C PHE A 107 -17.59 2.92 -2.66
N LYS A 108 -18.12 3.90 -1.94
CA LYS A 108 -17.90 5.31 -2.28
C LYS A 108 -16.41 5.66 -2.17
N ALA A 109 -15.85 6.24 -3.22
CA ALA A 109 -14.53 6.85 -3.19
C ALA A 109 -14.62 8.36 -2.92
N LYS A 110 -13.91 8.89 -1.92
CA LYS A 110 -13.91 10.34 -1.64
C LYS A 110 -13.03 11.10 -2.63
N ASN A 111 -11.81 10.61 -2.83
CA ASN A 111 -10.86 11.18 -3.79
C ASN A 111 -10.46 10.09 -4.79
N PHE A 112 -10.31 10.48 -6.04
CA PHE A 112 -9.78 9.67 -7.12
C PHE A 112 -8.55 10.35 -7.72
N TYR A 113 -7.46 9.62 -7.83
CA TYR A 113 -6.19 10.10 -8.37
C TYR A 113 -5.76 9.24 -9.55
N CYS A 114 -5.30 9.86 -10.63
CA CYS A 114 -4.75 9.13 -11.78
C CYS A 114 -3.76 10.01 -12.56
N PRO A 115 -2.91 9.46 -13.43
CA PRO A 115 -2.19 10.30 -14.38
C PRO A 115 -3.18 10.83 -15.44
N ARG A 116 -2.90 11.99 -16.02
CA ARG A 116 -3.77 12.60 -17.04
C ARG A 116 -4.03 11.69 -18.25
N MET A 117 -3.11 10.81 -18.62
CA MET A 117 -3.32 9.91 -19.76
C MET A 117 -4.31 8.78 -19.45
N ALA A 118 -4.39 8.33 -18.19
CA ALA A 118 -5.32 7.27 -17.81
C ALA A 118 -6.79 7.68 -18.03
N SER A 119 -7.09 8.98 -18.19
CA SER A 119 -8.44 9.43 -18.49
C SER A 119 -8.93 9.17 -19.92
N ASN A 120 -8.07 8.63 -20.79
CA ASN A 120 -8.38 8.44 -22.21
C ASN A 120 -8.74 6.99 -22.57
N THR A 121 -8.91 6.10 -21.60
CA THR A 121 -9.29 4.70 -21.84
C THR A 121 -10.78 4.52 -22.04
N GLU A 122 -11.15 3.43 -22.72
CA GLU A 122 -12.55 3.06 -22.97
C GLU A 122 -13.35 2.93 -21.65
N GLY A 123 -12.75 2.35 -20.61
CA GLY A 123 -13.41 2.20 -19.30
C GLY A 123 -13.46 3.46 -18.43
N PHE A 124 -12.77 4.54 -18.81
CA PHE A 124 -12.68 5.72 -17.94
C PHE A 124 -14.00 6.49 -17.86
N SER A 125 -14.85 6.45 -18.89
CA SER A 125 -16.16 7.11 -18.86
C SER A 125 -17.07 6.55 -17.77
N ASP A 126 -17.03 5.24 -17.56
CA ASP A 126 -17.85 4.57 -16.54
C ASP A 126 -17.31 4.84 -15.13
N ILE A 127 -15.98 4.88 -14.97
CA ILE A 127 -15.34 5.34 -13.75
C ILE A 127 -15.79 6.78 -13.46
N LEU A 128 -15.70 7.70 -14.43
CA LEU A 128 -16.13 9.10 -14.27
C LEU A 128 -17.61 9.22 -13.90
N TYR A 129 -18.46 8.37 -14.48
CA TYR A 129 -19.88 8.33 -14.14
C TYR A 129 -20.09 7.98 -12.67
N GLN A 130 -19.44 6.93 -12.16
CA GLN A 130 -19.55 6.56 -10.74
C GLN A 130 -18.98 7.65 -9.82
N LEU A 131 -17.81 8.22 -10.15
CA LEU A 131 -17.20 9.31 -9.38
C LEU A 131 -18.10 10.55 -9.30
N LYS A 132 -18.78 10.92 -10.40
CA LYS A 132 -19.73 12.03 -10.42
C LYS A 132 -20.95 11.74 -9.56
N LYS A 133 -21.50 10.52 -9.66
CA LYS A 133 -22.64 10.06 -8.84
C LYS A 133 -22.34 10.15 -7.35
N ASP A 134 -21.09 9.87 -6.96
CA ASP A 134 -20.64 9.90 -5.57
C ASP A 134 -20.12 11.27 -5.10
N HIS A 135 -20.07 12.27 -5.98
CA HIS A 135 -19.43 13.56 -5.70
C HIS A 135 -17.96 13.42 -5.27
N SER A 136 -17.24 12.48 -5.88
CA SER A 136 -15.82 12.26 -5.66
C SER A 136 -14.98 13.39 -6.26
N SER A 137 -13.86 13.72 -5.61
CA SER A 137 -12.87 14.65 -6.18
C SER A 137 -11.92 13.90 -7.11
N LEU A 138 -11.86 14.28 -8.40
CA LEU A 138 -10.86 13.79 -9.36
C LEU A 138 -9.65 14.72 -9.37
N LYS A 139 -8.44 14.17 -9.24
CA LYS A 139 -7.17 14.90 -9.33
C LYS A 139 -6.17 14.15 -10.20
N PHE A 140 -5.51 14.89 -11.09
CA PHE A 140 -4.42 14.33 -11.89
C PHE A 140 -3.09 14.50 -11.17
N LEU A 141 -2.33 13.42 -11.04
CA LEU A 141 -1.01 13.41 -10.40
C LEU A 141 0.11 13.22 -11.44
N LYS A 142 1.28 13.78 -11.12
CA LYS A 142 2.54 13.63 -11.87
C LYS A 142 3.74 13.72 -10.93
N ALA A 143 4.92 13.44 -11.45
CA ALA A 143 6.16 13.58 -10.69
C ALA A 143 6.30 14.97 -10.03
N GLY A 144 6.70 14.98 -8.75
CA GLY A 144 6.81 16.16 -7.91
C GLY A 144 5.57 16.46 -7.07
N ASP A 145 4.42 15.89 -7.39
CA ASP A 145 3.23 16.03 -6.56
C ASP A 145 3.39 15.28 -5.23
N THR A 146 2.72 15.77 -4.20
CA THR A 146 2.68 15.14 -2.88
C THR A 146 1.27 15.25 -2.32
N PHE A 147 0.78 14.20 -1.68
CA PHE A 147 -0.40 14.32 -0.83
C PHE A 147 -0.15 13.66 0.53
N VAL A 148 -0.74 14.27 1.55
CA VAL A 148 -0.50 13.95 2.96
C VAL A 148 -1.82 13.48 3.53
N ILE A 149 -1.87 12.22 3.99
CA ILE A 149 -3.04 11.71 4.71
C ILE A 149 -3.02 12.24 6.15
N ASN A 150 -1.84 12.22 6.78
CA ASN A 150 -1.56 12.82 8.08
C ASN A 150 -0.06 13.17 8.17
N PRO A 151 0.39 13.94 9.17
CA PRO A 151 1.78 14.41 9.25
C PRO A 151 2.85 13.32 9.15
N ASP A 152 2.55 12.10 9.60
CA ASP A 152 3.49 10.98 9.66
C ASP A 152 3.44 10.07 8.42
N LEU A 153 2.35 10.11 7.62
CA LEU A 153 2.14 9.27 6.42
C LEU A 153 2.02 10.13 5.16
N LYS A 154 3.07 10.10 4.33
CA LYS A 154 3.22 10.95 3.14
C LYS A 154 3.37 10.11 1.88
N PHE A 155 2.76 10.60 0.79
CA PHE A 155 2.81 10.00 -0.53
C PHE A 155 3.50 10.97 -1.48
N PHE A 156 4.64 10.56 -2.04
CA PHE A 156 5.41 11.33 -3.00
C PHE A 156 5.30 10.67 -4.38
N ILE A 157 4.88 11.45 -5.37
CA ILE A 157 4.77 10.97 -6.74
C ILE A 157 6.08 11.26 -7.46
N VAL A 158 6.74 10.22 -7.98
CA VAL A 158 8.05 10.35 -8.66
C VAL A 158 7.97 10.07 -10.16
N SER A 159 6.82 9.62 -10.66
CA SER A 159 6.50 9.38 -12.09
C SER A 159 4.99 9.60 -12.31
N PRO A 160 4.50 9.93 -13.52
CA PRO A 160 5.24 10.16 -14.77
C PRO A 160 6.01 11.49 -14.79
N ASN A 161 7.13 11.49 -15.52
CA ASN A 161 8.02 12.65 -15.70
C ASN A 161 7.82 13.37 -17.03
N ARG A 162 7.04 12.78 -17.95
CA ARG A 162 6.62 13.37 -19.22
C ARG A 162 5.11 13.35 -19.36
N THR A 163 4.63 14.10 -20.33
CA THR A 163 3.19 14.17 -20.66
C THR A 163 2.76 13.18 -21.73
N CYS A 164 3.71 12.57 -22.44
CA CYS A 164 3.45 11.62 -23.53
C CYS A 164 4.53 10.53 -23.57
N TYR A 165 4.07 9.29 -23.70
CA TYR A 165 4.81 8.03 -23.88
C TYR A 165 4.07 7.17 -24.90
N ASP A 166 4.84 6.38 -25.66
CA ASP A 166 4.30 5.38 -26.59
C ASP A 166 3.77 4.15 -25.84
N ASP A 167 4.42 3.77 -24.74
CA ASP A 167 4.01 2.68 -23.86
C ASP A 167 3.18 3.21 -22.68
N GLY A 168 1.95 2.70 -22.57
CA GLY A 168 0.98 2.99 -21.50
C GLY A 168 1.54 2.78 -20.09
N ASN A 169 2.44 1.81 -19.93
CA ASN A 169 3.10 1.49 -18.67
C ASN A 169 3.89 2.67 -18.09
N ASN A 170 4.50 3.49 -18.94
CA ASN A 170 5.33 4.62 -18.50
C ASN A 170 4.52 5.82 -17.99
N TYR A 171 3.19 5.78 -18.12
CA TYR A 171 2.32 6.71 -17.40
C TYR A 171 2.11 6.34 -15.93
N SER A 172 2.61 5.18 -15.49
CA SER A 172 2.50 4.71 -14.10
C SER A 172 2.86 5.79 -13.10
N LEU A 173 1.92 6.06 -12.19
CA LEU A 173 2.19 6.73 -10.94
C LEU A 173 3.12 5.83 -10.12
N VAL A 174 4.41 6.18 -10.09
CA VAL A 174 5.35 5.59 -9.13
C VAL A 174 5.25 6.40 -7.85
N ILE A 175 4.90 5.72 -6.77
CA ILE A 175 4.51 6.33 -5.50
C ILE A 175 5.47 5.87 -4.41
N LYS A 176 6.22 6.82 -3.83
CA LYS A 176 6.95 6.58 -2.60
C LYS A 176 6.06 6.91 -1.41
N VAL A 177 5.78 5.92 -0.59
CA VAL A 177 5.02 6.06 0.65
C VAL A 177 6.00 6.05 1.81
N VAL A 178 5.98 7.10 2.63
CA VAL A 178 6.82 7.21 3.82
C VAL A 178 5.94 7.25 5.05
N TYR A 179 6.17 6.33 5.98
CA TYR A 179 5.59 6.33 7.31
C TYR A 179 6.70 6.36 8.35
N LYS A 180 6.94 7.54 8.95
CA LYS A 180 8.07 7.79 9.86
C LYS A 180 9.39 7.30 9.25
N ASP A 181 10.05 6.32 9.86
CA ASP A 181 11.35 5.79 9.44
C ASP A 181 11.24 4.63 8.45
N THR A 182 10.02 4.27 8.02
CA THR A 182 9.77 3.18 7.06
C THR A 182 9.23 3.69 5.74
N SER A 183 9.50 2.96 4.66
CA SER A 183 9.22 3.43 3.31
C SER A 183 8.93 2.30 2.31
N PHE A 184 8.03 2.60 1.38
CA PHE A 184 7.61 1.71 0.30
C PHE A 184 7.73 2.45 -1.02
N LEU A 185 8.20 1.78 -2.07
CA LEU A 185 8.12 2.26 -3.44
C LEU A 185 7.17 1.35 -4.23
N LEU A 186 6.06 1.92 -4.70
CA LEU A 186 5.02 1.24 -5.46
C LEU A 186 5.12 1.73 -6.91
N THR A 187 5.49 0.84 -7.82
CA THR A 187 5.90 1.25 -9.18
C THR A 187 4.81 1.14 -10.24
N GLY A 188 3.68 0.48 -9.93
CA GLY A 188 2.80 -0.04 -10.96
C GLY A 188 3.62 -0.80 -12.00
N ASP A 189 3.42 -0.45 -13.27
CA ASP A 189 4.07 -1.10 -14.39
C ASP A 189 5.18 -0.26 -15.04
N ALA A 190 5.67 0.77 -14.33
CA ALA A 190 6.78 1.61 -14.80
C ALA A 190 7.95 0.77 -15.36
N THR A 191 8.30 1.02 -16.62
CA THR A 191 9.39 0.33 -17.30
C THR A 191 10.73 1.05 -17.10
N LYS A 192 11.82 0.47 -17.62
CA LYS A 192 13.15 1.07 -17.60
C LYS A 192 13.17 2.53 -18.06
N THR A 193 12.34 2.92 -19.04
CA THR A 193 12.21 4.32 -19.48
C THR A 193 11.78 5.23 -18.33
N SER A 194 10.73 4.86 -17.58
CA SER A 194 10.29 5.62 -16.41
C SER A 194 11.34 5.58 -15.30
N GLU A 195 12.00 4.45 -15.07
CA GLU A 195 13.08 4.32 -14.09
C GLU A 195 14.24 5.30 -14.37
N GLU A 196 14.74 5.33 -15.61
CA GLU A 196 15.82 6.23 -16.04
C GLU A 196 15.42 7.71 -15.84
N GLU A 197 14.16 8.07 -16.12
CA GLU A 197 13.65 9.42 -15.92
C GLU A 197 13.57 9.79 -14.43
N ILE A 198 13.11 8.86 -13.57
CA ILE A 198 13.08 9.04 -12.12
C ILE A 198 14.50 9.28 -11.59
N LEU A 199 15.47 8.49 -12.06
CA LEU A 199 16.88 8.62 -11.68
C LEU A 199 17.48 9.94 -12.15
N ALA A 200 17.24 10.33 -13.40
CA ALA A 200 17.72 11.59 -13.98
C ALA A 200 17.17 12.82 -13.25
N LYS A 201 15.96 12.73 -12.68
CA LYS A 201 15.35 13.79 -11.86
C LYS A 201 15.92 13.88 -10.45
N GLY A 202 16.69 12.90 -10.00
CA GLY A 202 17.31 12.90 -8.68
C GLY A 202 16.32 12.74 -7.53
N PHE A 203 15.16 12.12 -7.78
CA PHE A 203 14.22 11.81 -6.70
C PHE A 203 14.86 10.84 -5.69
N ASN A 204 14.66 11.09 -4.39
CA ASN A 204 15.05 10.13 -3.36
C ASN A 204 14.08 8.94 -3.37
N ILE A 205 14.45 7.88 -4.07
CA ILE A 205 13.67 6.63 -4.19
C ILE A 205 14.16 5.50 -3.30
N ASN A 206 15.11 5.75 -2.39
CA ASN A 206 15.52 4.73 -1.43
C ASN A 206 14.32 4.31 -0.57
N SER A 207 14.02 3.02 -0.54
CA SER A 207 12.83 2.50 0.15
C SER A 207 13.09 1.12 0.74
N ASP A 208 12.50 0.81 1.90
CA ASP A 208 12.65 -0.49 2.57
C ASP A 208 12.00 -1.62 1.78
N VAL A 209 10.83 -1.36 1.21
CA VAL A 209 10.05 -2.31 0.40
C VAL A 209 9.85 -1.77 -1.00
N LEU A 210 10.08 -2.62 -2.00
CA LEU A 210 9.82 -2.33 -3.41
C LEU A 210 8.71 -3.26 -3.93
N LYS A 211 7.58 -2.72 -4.41
CA LYS A 211 6.78 -3.48 -5.39
C LYS A 211 7.55 -3.41 -6.70
N VAL A 212 7.98 -4.54 -7.24
CA VAL A 212 8.70 -4.60 -8.53
C VAL A 212 7.85 -4.08 -9.69
N GLY A 213 8.50 -3.40 -10.63
CA GLY A 213 7.83 -2.89 -11.83
C GLY A 213 7.22 -4.01 -12.67
N HIS A 214 6.00 -3.77 -13.16
CA HIS A 214 5.37 -4.54 -14.24
C HIS A 214 5.32 -6.03 -13.94
N HIS A 215 4.85 -6.36 -12.73
CA HIS A 215 4.69 -7.74 -12.24
C HIS A 215 5.97 -8.60 -12.27
N GLY A 216 7.13 -7.95 -12.39
CA GLY A 216 8.43 -8.61 -12.55
C GLY A 216 8.84 -8.87 -14.00
N SER A 217 8.28 -8.15 -14.97
CA SER A 217 8.68 -8.17 -16.37
C SER A 217 10.18 -7.88 -16.54
N SER A 218 10.77 -8.39 -17.62
CA SER A 218 12.19 -8.16 -17.94
C SER A 218 12.49 -6.70 -18.32
N THR A 219 11.47 -5.94 -18.73
CA THR A 219 11.55 -4.53 -19.14
C THR A 219 11.65 -3.54 -17.98
N SER A 220 11.53 -4.02 -16.75
CA SER A 220 11.43 -3.22 -15.54
C SER A 220 12.36 -3.75 -14.46
N THR A 221 12.47 -3.02 -13.36
CA THR A 221 13.33 -3.31 -12.22
C THR A 221 14.79 -3.48 -12.67
N SER A 222 15.33 -2.46 -13.34
CA SER A 222 16.71 -2.45 -13.82
C SER A 222 17.72 -2.49 -12.67
N GLU A 223 18.97 -2.90 -12.95
CA GLU A 223 20.02 -2.95 -11.93
C GLU A 223 20.35 -1.55 -11.37
N GLU A 224 20.35 -0.54 -12.23
CA GLU A 224 20.61 0.83 -11.81
C GLU A 224 19.49 1.32 -10.87
N PHE A 225 18.23 1.05 -11.22
CA PHE A 225 17.09 1.37 -10.37
C PHE A 225 17.17 0.64 -9.02
N LEU A 226 17.41 -0.68 -9.02
CA LEU A 226 17.59 -1.47 -7.79
C LEU A 226 18.71 -0.92 -6.90
N SER A 227 19.83 -0.47 -7.49
CA SER A 227 20.95 0.10 -6.73
C SER A 227 20.58 1.39 -5.99
N LYS A 228 19.61 2.15 -6.50
CA LYS A 228 19.15 3.42 -5.93
C LYS A 228 17.97 3.27 -4.99
N VAL A 229 17.08 2.31 -5.26
CA VAL A 229 16.01 1.95 -4.32
C VAL A 229 16.60 1.25 -3.10
N SER A 230 17.54 0.32 -3.31
CA SER A 230 18.20 -0.48 -2.27
C SER A 230 17.23 -1.09 -1.23
N PRO A 231 16.20 -1.85 -1.66
CA PRO A 231 15.20 -2.39 -0.75
C PRO A 231 15.72 -3.60 0.03
N SER A 232 15.17 -3.81 1.22
CA SER A 232 15.39 -5.02 2.03
C SER A 232 14.41 -6.14 1.68
N LEU A 233 13.29 -5.81 1.01
CA LEU A 233 12.27 -6.76 0.56
C LEU A 233 11.65 -6.29 -0.76
N ALA A 234 11.42 -7.23 -1.68
CA ALA A 234 10.64 -7.01 -2.88
C ALA A 234 9.28 -7.74 -2.84
N ILE A 235 8.24 -7.11 -3.38
CA ILE A 235 6.92 -7.70 -3.57
C ILE A 235 6.63 -7.82 -5.06
N ILE A 236 6.18 -9.00 -5.48
CA ILE A 236 5.79 -9.30 -6.85
C ILE A 236 4.30 -9.66 -6.88
N SER A 237 3.45 -8.68 -7.15
CA SER A 237 2.06 -8.95 -7.55
C SER A 237 2.08 -9.59 -8.92
N VAL A 238 1.64 -10.85 -9.00
CA VAL A 238 1.64 -11.62 -10.24
C VAL A 238 0.77 -12.85 -10.07
N GLY A 239 0.11 -13.25 -11.15
CA GLY A 239 -0.80 -14.39 -11.14
C GLY A 239 -0.09 -15.73 -11.17
N LYS A 240 -0.68 -16.75 -10.56
CA LYS A 240 -0.19 -18.14 -10.70
C LYS A 240 -0.38 -18.66 -12.12
N ARG A 241 -1.40 -18.14 -12.83
CA ARG A 241 -1.77 -18.55 -14.20
C ARG A 241 -1.47 -17.48 -15.24
N ASN A 242 -0.57 -16.53 -14.94
CA ASN A 242 -0.24 -15.48 -15.90
C ASN A 242 0.41 -16.07 -17.16
N SER A 243 -0.07 -15.64 -18.33
CA SER A 243 0.44 -16.08 -19.63
C SER A 243 1.67 -15.28 -20.09
N TYR A 244 2.01 -14.19 -19.39
CA TYR A 244 3.10 -13.29 -19.72
C TYR A 244 4.49 -13.84 -19.36
N GLY A 245 4.56 -14.95 -18.63
CA GLY A 245 5.83 -15.53 -18.15
C GLY A 245 6.47 -14.67 -17.06
N HIS A 246 5.66 -13.95 -16.28
CA HIS A 246 6.10 -13.13 -15.16
C HIS A 246 6.06 -13.91 -13.83
N PRO A 247 6.94 -13.61 -12.88
CA PRO A 247 8.09 -12.72 -13.01
C PRO A 247 9.15 -13.36 -13.93
N SER A 248 9.83 -12.54 -14.73
CA SER A 248 10.84 -13.03 -15.65
C SER A 248 12.06 -13.58 -14.90
N VAL A 249 12.71 -14.60 -15.46
CA VAL A 249 13.97 -15.15 -14.91
C VAL A 249 15.03 -14.05 -14.77
N SER A 250 15.07 -13.10 -15.71
CA SER A 250 16.01 -11.99 -15.66
C SER A 250 15.80 -11.08 -14.43
N THR A 251 14.55 -10.83 -14.06
CA THR A 251 14.19 -10.00 -12.91
C THR A 251 14.52 -10.73 -11.61
N ILE A 252 14.21 -12.04 -11.52
CA ILE A 252 14.59 -12.86 -10.37
C ILE A 252 16.11 -12.92 -10.20
N ASN A 253 16.87 -13.06 -11.29
CA ASN A 253 18.33 -13.03 -11.25
C ASN A 253 18.87 -11.68 -10.77
N ARG A 254 18.25 -10.55 -11.18
CA ARG A 254 18.62 -9.22 -10.68
C ARG A 254 18.36 -9.11 -9.17
N LEU A 255 17.20 -9.52 -8.68
CA LEU A 255 16.92 -9.53 -7.23
C LEU A 255 17.93 -10.40 -6.46
N GLY A 256 18.25 -11.59 -7.00
CA GLY A 256 19.27 -12.49 -6.43
C GLY A 256 20.68 -11.89 -6.40
N LYS A 257 21.10 -11.20 -7.47
CA LYS A 257 22.40 -10.49 -7.55
C LYS A 257 22.54 -9.43 -6.46
N PHE A 258 21.46 -8.69 -6.18
CA PHE A 258 21.41 -7.68 -5.12
C PHE A 258 21.09 -8.26 -3.73
N LYS A 259 20.91 -9.59 -3.62
CA LYS A 259 20.54 -10.31 -2.39
C LYS A 259 19.24 -9.81 -1.76
N ILE A 260 18.29 -9.40 -2.61
CA ILE A 260 16.98 -8.89 -2.19
C ILE A 260 16.01 -10.09 -2.12
N PRO A 261 15.54 -10.49 -0.92
CA PRO A 261 14.48 -11.49 -0.82
C PRO A 261 13.17 -10.94 -1.40
N TYR A 262 12.30 -11.83 -1.86
CA TYR A 262 11.02 -11.44 -2.42
C TYR A 262 9.86 -12.34 -2.00
N LEU A 263 8.66 -11.77 -2.00
CA LEU A 263 7.39 -12.48 -1.86
C LEU A 263 6.56 -12.28 -3.14
N SER A 264 5.76 -13.27 -3.52
CA SER A 264 4.87 -13.15 -4.68
C SER A 264 3.44 -13.57 -4.35
N THR A 265 2.45 -12.82 -4.86
CA THR A 265 1.03 -13.15 -4.63
C THR A 265 0.67 -14.52 -5.19
N SER A 266 1.26 -14.91 -6.33
CA SER A 266 1.13 -16.26 -6.91
C SER A 266 1.49 -17.43 -5.98
N LYS A 267 2.33 -17.19 -4.96
CA LYS A 267 2.75 -18.21 -3.99
C LYS A 267 2.07 -18.03 -2.63
N GLU A 268 1.90 -16.79 -2.21
CA GLU A 268 1.49 -16.45 -0.84
C GLU A 268 0.00 -16.09 -0.73
N GLY A 269 -0.71 -15.91 -1.85
CA GLY A 269 -1.99 -15.21 -1.89
C GLY A 269 -1.82 -13.74 -1.51
N ASN A 270 -2.75 -13.20 -0.72
CA ASN A 270 -2.63 -11.83 -0.20
C ASN A 270 -1.37 -11.70 0.67
N ILE A 271 -0.54 -10.70 0.40
CA ILE A 271 0.62 -10.38 1.22
C ILE A 271 0.30 -9.15 2.06
N ILE A 272 0.41 -9.27 3.39
CA ILE A 272 0.12 -8.18 4.32
C ILE A 272 1.39 -7.80 5.07
N LEU A 273 1.83 -6.56 4.89
CA LEU A 273 2.93 -5.95 5.61
C LEU A 273 2.39 -4.89 6.57
N ILE A 274 2.94 -4.83 7.77
CA ILE A 274 2.56 -3.88 8.81
C ILE A 274 3.80 -3.05 9.13
N SER A 275 3.67 -1.73 9.08
CA SER A 275 4.66 -0.80 9.60
C SER A 275 4.15 -0.17 10.89
N ASN A 276 4.97 -0.20 11.95
CA ASN A 276 4.76 0.58 13.17
C ASN A 276 5.48 1.93 13.15
N GLY A 277 6.09 2.29 12.02
CA GLY A 277 6.85 3.52 11.82
C GLY A 277 8.35 3.40 12.03
N ASN A 278 8.82 2.29 12.60
CA ASN A 278 10.25 2.02 12.79
C ASN A 278 10.68 0.73 12.07
N THR A 279 9.79 -0.26 12.03
CA THR A 279 10.04 -1.59 11.48
C THR A 279 8.86 -2.05 10.65
N ILE A 280 9.15 -2.84 9.61
CA ILE A 280 8.15 -3.51 8.78
C ILE A 280 8.18 -4.99 9.11
N TYR A 281 7.02 -5.59 9.32
CA TYR A 281 6.87 -7.03 9.52
C TYR A 281 5.69 -7.59 8.74
N ARG A 282 5.81 -8.85 8.35
CA ARG A 282 4.75 -9.58 7.65
C ARG A 282 3.73 -10.10 8.64
N LYS A 283 2.44 -9.92 8.35
CA LYS A 283 1.34 -10.60 9.05
C LYS A 283 1.21 -12.01 8.46
N THR A 284 1.48 -13.02 9.27
CA THR A 284 1.30 -14.45 8.95
C THR A 284 -0.13 -14.89 9.20
#